data_AF-A0A945M689-F1
#
_entry.id   AF-A0A945M689-F1
#
_cell.length_a   1.000
_cell.length_b   1.000
_cell.length_c   1.000
_cell.angle_alpha   90.00
_cell.angle_beta   90.00
_cell.angle_gamma   90.00
#
_symmetry.space_group_name_H-M   'P 1'
#
loop_
_entity.id
_entity.type
_entity.pdbx_description
1 polymer ?
#
loop_
_entity_poly.entity_id
_entity_poly.type
_entity_poly.pdbx_seq_one_letter_code
_entity_poly.pdbx_strand_id
1 'polypeptide(L)'
;SAASGRPLVVIRFDNPNVQYEEALYTAMSRALERRPSATFELVAVAPTKGSSGEIALASANSKRQAEQVLRSLTNMGLPTDRISLSATTSSSARSNEVHIYVR
;
A
#
# COMPACT_ATOMS: atom_id res chain seq x y z
N SER A 1 1.27 -7.37 -12.79
CA SER A 1 1.27 -8.62 -11.99
C SER A 1 1.29 -8.24 -10.53
N ALA A 2 0.36 -8.72 -9.70
CA ALA A 2 0.40 -8.47 -8.26
C ALA A 2 1.66 -9.10 -7.66
N ALA A 3 2.25 -8.45 -6.65
CA ALA A 3 3.42 -8.98 -5.95
C ALA A 3 3.15 -10.37 -5.36
N SER A 4 3.88 -11.38 -5.81
CA SER A 4 3.95 -12.69 -5.18
C SER A 4 4.85 -12.61 -3.93
N GLY A 5 4.28 -12.80 -2.75
CA GLY A 5 5.01 -12.77 -1.47
C GLY A 5 4.13 -12.37 -0.28
N ARG A 6 4.69 -12.44 0.93
CA ARG A 6 4.05 -11.88 2.14
C ARG A 6 4.31 -10.37 2.16
N PRO A 7 3.28 -9.51 2.25
CA PRO A 7 3.49 -8.08 2.39
C PRO A 7 4.25 -7.79 3.69
N LEU A 8 5.17 -6.83 3.64
CA LEU A 8 5.86 -6.30 4.81
C LEU A 8 4.87 -5.55 5.70
N VAL A 9 4.00 -4.75 5.09
CA VAL A 9 2.95 -3.97 5.75
C VAL A 9 1.65 -4.10 4.96
N VAL A 10 0.54 -4.21 5.66
CA VAL A 10 -0.82 -4.07 5.11
C VAL A 10 -1.51 -2.96 5.88
N ILE A 11 -1.84 -1.87 5.19
CA ILE A 11 -2.61 -0.76 5.75
C ILE A 11 -4.06 -0.97 5.33
N ARG A 12 -4.96 -1.13 6.29
CA ARG A 12 -6.39 -1.28 6.02
C ARG A 12 -7.11 0.04 6.21
N PHE A 13 -7.82 0.49 5.19
CA PHE A 13 -8.64 1.70 5.23
C PHE A 13 -10.10 1.35 5.58
N ASP A 14 -10.29 0.75 6.75
CA ASP A 14 -11.59 0.40 7.31
C ASP A 14 -12.15 1.50 8.24
N ASN A 15 -11.37 2.56 8.48
CA ASN A 15 -11.71 3.73 9.28
C ASN A 15 -11.29 5.03 8.56
N PRO A 16 -11.94 6.18 8.84
CA PRO A 16 -11.60 7.45 8.17
C PRO A 16 -10.22 8.01 8.56
N ASN A 17 -9.72 7.71 9.76
CA ASN A 17 -8.46 8.26 10.30
C ASN A 17 -7.49 7.14 10.66
N VAL A 18 -7.07 6.35 9.67
CA VAL A 18 -6.10 5.27 9.88
C VAL A 18 -4.73 5.87 10.14
N GLN A 19 -4.24 5.70 11.37
CA GLN A 19 -2.89 6.11 11.77
C GLN A 19 -1.92 4.98 11.44
N TYR A 20 -1.21 5.09 10.32
CA TYR A 20 -0.31 4.04 9.83
C TYR A 20 1.15 4.49 9.75
N GLU A 21 1.40 5.80 9.85
CA GLU A 21 2.66 6.46 9.56
C GLU A 21 3.83 5.92 10.39
N GLU A 22 3.68 5.84 11.71
CA GLU A 22 4.74 5.38 12.61
C GLU A 22 5.11 3.91 12.39
N ALA A 23 4.09 3.05 12.28
CA ALA A 23 4.27 1.62 12.04
C ALA A 23 4.89 1.36 10.66
N LEU A 24 4.44 2.10 9.63
CA LEU A 24 4.99 2.04 8.29
C LEU A 24 6.45 2.45 8.27
N TYR A 25 6.79 3.60 8.85
CA TYR A 25 8.17 4.09 8.93
C TYR A 25 9.07 3.07 9.62
N THR A 26 8.66 2.56 10.78
CA THR A 26 9.44 1.56 11.53
C THR A 26 9.71 0.30 10.72
N ALA A 27 8.70 -0.20 9.99
CA ALA A 27 8.87 -1.37 9.13
C ALA A 27 9.82 -1.09 7.96
N MET A 28 9.75 0.11 7.37
CA MET A 28 10.60 0.51 6.26
C MET A 28 12.06 0.71 6.66
N SER A 29 12.30 1.42 7.76
CA SER A 29 13.65 1.62 8.30
C SER A 29 14.32 0.27 8.59
N ARG A 30 13.62 -0.66 9.25
CA ARG A 30 14.15 -2.02 9.50
C ARG A 30 14.45 -2.81 8.22
N ALA A 31 13.65 -2.63 7.16
CA ALA A 31 13.91 -3.28 5.88
C ALA A 31 15.19 -2.70 5.22
N LEU A 32 15.37 -1.38 5.26
CA LEU A 32 16.54 -0.69 4.73
C LEU A 32 17.81 -0.96 5.54
N GLU A 33 17.72 -1.03 6.86
CA GLU A 33 18.83 -1.44 7.74
C GLU A 33 19.36 -2.82 7.38
N ARG A 34 18.46 -3.77 7.08
CA ARG A 34 18.82 -5.13 6.66
C ARG A 34 19.32 -5.21 5.23
N ARG A 35 18.72 -4.43 4.33
CA ARG A 35 19.07 -4.38 2.90
C ARG A 35 19.01 -2.93 2.43
N PRO A 36 20.15 -2.19 2.47
CA PRO A 36 20.18 -0.78 2.06
C PRO A 36 19.77 -0.54 0.61
N SER A 37 19.86 -1.57 -0.24
CA SER A 37 19.46 -1.53 -1.65
C SER A 37 18.00 -1.92 -1.90
N ALA A 38 17.21 -2.21 -0.86
CA ALA A 38 15.82 -2.63 -1.00
C ALA A 38 15.01 -1.59 -1.78
N THR A 39 14.11 -2.08 -2.62
CA THR A 39 13.05 -1.29 -3.23
C THR A 39 11.70 -1.79 -2.77
N PHE A 40 10.67 -0.97 -2.94
CA PHE A 40 9.34 -1.26 -2.41
C PHE A 40 8.29 -1.15 -3.50
N GLU A 41 7.28 -2.01 -3.42
CA GLU A 41 6.08 -1.90 -4.24
C GLU A 41 4.87 -1.64 -3.34
N LEU A 42 4.17 -0.55 -3.63
CA LEU A 42 2.89 -0.20 -3.04
C LEU A 42 1.79 -0.70 -3.97
N VAL A 43 1.04 -1.70 -3.51
CA VAL A 43 -0.10 -2.26 -4.24
C VAL A 43 -1.38 -1.72 -3.61
N ALA A 44 -2.12 -0.91 -4.35
CA ALA A 44 -3.48 -0.54 -4.01
C ALA A 44 -4.41 -1.74 -4.20
N VAL A 45 -5.09 -2.18 -3.16
CA VAL A 45 -6.00 -3.35 -3.19
C VAL A 45 -7.41 -2.88 -2.90
N ALA A 46 -8.32 -3.09 -3.85
CA ALA A 46 -9.75 -2.84 -3.65
C ALA A 46 -10.53 -4.16 -3.50
N PRO A 47 -11.60 -4.20 -2.70
CA PRO A 47 -12.48 -5.36 -2.63
C PRO A 47 -13.20 -5.59 -3.96
N THR A 48 -13.42 -6.85 -4.35
CA THR A 48 -14.23 -7.22 -5.53
C THR A 48 -15.72 -7.41 -5.20
N LYS A 49 -16.21 -6.89 -4.07
CA LYS A 49 -17.59 -7.10 -3.61
C LYS A 49 -18.46 -5.89 -3.96
N GLY A 50 -19.67 -6.15 -4.46
CA GLY A 50 -20.66 -5.13 -4.82
C GLY A 50 -20.94 -5.09 -6.32
N SER A 51 -21.69 -4.08 -6.74
CA SER A 51 -21.94 -3.75 -8.15
C SER A 51 -20.66 -3.25 -8.85
N SER A 52 -20.67 -3.23 -10.18
CA SER A 52 -19.54 -2.72 -10.97
C SER A 52 -19.17 -1.27 -10.63
N GLY A 53 -20.16 -0.43 -10.30
CA GLY A 53 -19.94 0.97 -9.89
C GLY A 53 -19.25 1.07 -8.54
N GLU A 54 -19.65 0.24 -7.57
CA GLU A 54 -19.01 0.19 -6.25
C GLU A 54 -17.57 -0.32 -6.34
N ILE A 55 -17.31 -1.34 -7.16
CA ILE A 55 -15.94 -1.87 -7.39
C ILE A 55 -15.06 -0.80 -8.06
N ALA A 56 -15.59 -0.07 -9.04
CA ALA A 56 -14.85 1.02 -9.69
C ALA A 56 -14.51 2.15 -8.71
N LEU A 57 -15.48 2.54 -7.86
CA LEU A 57 -15.28 3.55 -6.82
C LEU A 57 -14.23 3.10 -5.79
N ALA A 58 -14.34 1.86 -5.30
CA ALA A 58 -13.38 1.28 -4.37
C ALA A 58 -11.96 1.25 -4.96
N SER A 59 -11.83 0.86 -6.24
CA SER A 59 -10.57 0.86 -6.98
C SER A 59 -9.97 2.25 -7.16
N ALA A 60 -10.79 3.27 -7.41
CA ALA A 60 -10.33 4.65 -7.49
C ALA A 60 -9.87 5.16 -6.10
N ASN A 61 -10.61 4.81 -5.05
CA ASN A 61 -10.27 5.18 -3.68
C ASN A 61 -8.97 4.52 -3.19
N SER A 62 -8.76 3.24 -3.50
CA SER A 62 -7.54 2.52 -3.09
C SER A 62 -6.30 3.11 -3.74
N LYS A 63 -6.38 3.54 -5.01
CA LYS A 63 -5.30 4.26 -5.69
C LYS A 63 -4.96 5.58 -4.99
N ARG A 64 -5.97 6.40 -4.67
CA ARG A 64 -5.77 7.66 -3.94
C ARG A 64 -5.14 7.45 -2.55
N GLN A 65 -5.54 6.37 -1.88
CA GLN A 65 -4.95 5.97 -0.59
C GLN A 65 -3.48 5.53 -0.75
N ALA A 66 -3.16 4.74 -1.78
CA ALA A 66 -1.77 4.38 -2.08
C ALA A 66 -0.90 5.61 -2.40
N GLU A 67 -1.44 6.59 -3.12
CA GLU A 67 -0.75 7.87 -3.36
C GLU A 67 -0.54 8.66 -2.06
N GLN A 68 -1.49 8.63 -1.11
CA GLN A 68 -1.31 9.23 0.21
C GLN A 68 -0.20 8.54 0.99
N VAL A 69 -0.17 7.21 0.99
CA VAL A 69 0.89 6.42 1.63
C VAL A 69 2.24 6.73 1.01
N LEU A 70 2.33 6.81 -0.34
CA LEU A 70 3.54 7.23 -1.04
C LEU A 70 4.01 8.60 -0.54
N ARG A 71 3.11 9.59 -0.48
CA ARG A 71 3.46 10.94 0.02
C ARG A 71 3.97 10.90 1.46
N SER A 72 3.37 10.10 2.34
CA SER A 72 3.85 9.94 3.72
C SER A 72 5.28 9.37 3.73
N LEU A 73 5.57 8.34 2.92
CA LEU A 73 6.92 7.77 2.79
C LEU A 73 7.94 8.79 2.27
N THR A 74 7.59 9.57 1.25
CA THR A 74 8.49 10.59 0.70
C THR A 74 8.75 11.71 1.68
N ASN A 75 7.73 12.14 2.44
CA ASN A 75 7.87 13.15 3.48
C ASN A 75 8.79 12.69 4.63
N MET A 76 8.91 11.37 4.84
CA MET A 76 9.82 10.77 5.82
C MET A 76 11.22 10.49 5.26
N GLY A 77 11.49 10.87 4.00
CA GLY A 77 12.82 10.80 3.39
C GLY A 77 13.07 9.58 2.51
N LEU A 78 12.05 8.74 2.23
CA LEU A 78 12.22 7.64 1.28
C LEU A 78 12.15 8.17 -0.17
N PRO A 79 13.18 7.97 -1.01
CA PRO A 79 13.17 8.44 -2.40
C PRO A 79 12.08 7.75 -3.24
N THR A 80 11.45 8.51 -4.15
CA THR A 80 10.38 7.98 -5.01
C THR A 80 10.85 6.95 -6.02
N ASP A 81 12.11 7.00 -6.46
CA ASP A 81 12.73 6.02 -7.38
C ASP A 81 12.88 4.63 -6.75
N ARG A 82 12.83 4.54 -5.41
CA ARG A 82 12.81 3.28 -4.66
C ARG A 82 11.43 2.65 -4.56
N ILE A 83 10.39 3.32 -5.03
CA ILE A 83 9.00 2.94 -4.81
C ILE A 83 8.26 2.81 -6.14
N SER A 84 7.62 1.67 -6.38
CA SER A 84 6.67 1.50 -7.48
C SER A 84 5.24 1.43 -6.97
N LEU A 85 4.28 1.89 -7.78
CA LEU A 85 2.85 1.79 -7.50
C LEU A 85 2.19 0.83 -8.49
N SER A 86 1.35 -0.05 -7.96
CA SER A 86 0.46 -0.89 -8.76
C SER A 86 -0.92 -0.95 -8.11
N ALA A 87 -1.90 -1.50 -8.82
CA ALA A 87 -3.26 -1.64 -8.32
C ALA A 87 -3.83 -3.00 -8.71
N THR A 88 -4.64 -3.57 -7.82
CA THR A 88 -5.35 -4.82 -8.06
C THR A 88 -6.66 -4.86 -7.29
N THR A 89 -7.45 -5.89 -7.54
CA THR A 89 -8.66 -6.17 -6.76
C THR A 89 -8.51 -7.54 -6.08
N SER A 90 -9.16 -7.71 -4.93
CA SER A 90 -9.10 -8.95 -4.16
C SER A 90 -10.48 -9.32 -3.62
N SER A 91 -10.83 -10.60 -3.71
CA SER A 91 -12.04 -11.16 -3.10
C SER A 91 -11.91 -11.40 -1.59
N SER A 92 -10.69 -11.44 -1.06
CA SER A 92 -10.43 -11.59 0.37
C SER A 92 -10.39 -10.26 1.13
N ALA A 93 -10.17 -9.14 0.42
CA ALA A 93 -10.17 -7.81 1.02
C ALA A 93 -11.60 -7.42 1.44
N ARG A 94 -11.74 -6.88 2.65
CA ARG A 94 -13.03 -6.42 3.19
C ARG A 94 -13.20 -4.90 3.11
N SER A 95 -12.10 -4.18 3.03
CA SER A 95 -12.00 -2.73 2.83
C SER A 95 -10.94 -2.48 1.76
N ASN A 96 -10.73 -1.23 1.38
CA ASN A 96 -9.53 -0.89 0.65
C ASN A 96 -8.30 -1.13 1.53
N GLU A 97 -7.23 -1.61 0.91
CA GLU A 97 -5.95 -1.86 1.56
C GLU A 97 -4.81 -1.29 0.70
N VAL A 98 -3.70 -0.96 1.33
CA VAL A 98 -2.42 -0.70 0.65
C VAL A 98 -1.43 -1.70 1.18
N HIS A 99 -0.91 -2.54 0.29
CA HIS A 99 0.09 -3.54 0.62
C HIS A 99 1.47 -3.05 0.21
N ILE A 100 2.44 -3.18 1.10
CA ILE A 100 3.81 -2.80 0.85
C ILE A 100 4.65 -4.06 0.82
N TYR A 101 5.33 -4.27 -0.31
CA TYR A 101 6.24 -5.41 -0.52
C TYR A 101 7.66 -4.91 -0.65
N VAL A 102 8.61 -5.70 -0.13
CA VAL A 102 10.04 -5.51 -0.41
C VAL A 102 10.40 -6.26 -1.69
N ARG A 103 11.21 -5.66 -2.55
CA ARG A 103 11.75 -6.23 -3.78
C ARG A 103 13.27 -6.37 -3.67
#